data_AF-A0A8T3RID6-F1
#
_entry.id   AF-A0A8T3RID6-F1
#
_cell.length_a   1.000
_cell.length_b   1.000
_cell.length_c   1.000
_cell.angle_alpha   90.00
_cell.angle_beta   90.00
_cell.angle_gamma   90.00
#
_symmetry.space_group_name_H-M   'P 1'
#
loop_
_entity.id
_entity.type
_entity.pdbx_description
1 polymer ?
#
loop_
_entity_poly.entity_id
_entity_poly.type
_entity_poly.pdbx_seq_one_letter_code
_entity_poly.pdbx_strand_id
1 'polypeptide(L)'
;MDPVTIAAIALVGVVVLVLVYLSVRVVNEYDRLVVFRFGRSNLSLVKGPGLVFLIPLVDRPVRVDLREQFIEVPSQTTITRDNAPINIDFLIYWRITDPLSSVI
;
A
#
# COMPACT_ATOMS: atom_id res chain seq x y z
N MET A 1 44.02 -17.82 -6.90
CA MET A 1 42.60 -18.06 -6.62
C MET A 1 42.04 -18.72 -7.86
N ASP A 2 41.47 -19.92 -7.74
CA ASP A 2 40.92 -20.62 -8.90
C ASP A 2 39.81 -19.76 -9.52
N PRO A 3 39.69 -19.70 -10.85
CA PRO A 3 38.67 -18.88 -11.53
C PRO A 3 37.24 -19.18 -11.03
N VAL A 4 37.01 -20.41 -10.55
CA VAL A 4 35.77 -20.86 -9.91
C VAL A 4 35.50 -20.13 -8.60
N THR A 5 36.52 -19.92 -7.75
CA THR A 5 36.37 -19.21 -6.46
C THR A 5 36.04 -17.74 -6.65
N ILE A 6 36.63 -17.10 -7.67
CA ILE A 6 36.36 -15.70 -8.01
C ILE A 6 34.91 -15.54 -8.53
N ALA A 7 34.47 -16.46 -9.40
CA ALA A 7 33.09 -16.47 -9.90
C ALA A 7 32.06 -16.69 -8.79
N ALA A 8 32.33 -17.58 -7.82
CA ALA A 8 31.45 -17.82 -6.68
C ALA A 8 31.31 -16.58 -5.78
N ILE A 9 32.42 -15.90 -5.48
CA ILE A 9 32.41 -14.66 -4.67
C ILE A 9 31.64 -13.54 -5.39
N ALA A 10 31.86 -13.39 -6.70
CA ALA A 10 31.13 -12.41 -7.51
C ALA A 10 29.61 -12.69 -7.52
N LEU A 11 29.21 -13.96 -7.67
CA LEU A 11 27.80 -14.36 -7.64
C LEU A 11 27.14 -14.03 -6.30
N VAL A 12 27.80 -14.36 -5.18
CA VAL A 12 27.29 -14.04 -3.84
C VAL A 12 27.18 -12.51 -3.66
N GLY A 13 28.18 -11.76 -4.11
CA GLY A 13 28.14 -10.29 -4.06
C GLY A 13 26.94 -9.71 -4.81
N VAL A 14 26.66 -10.21 -6.01
CA VAL A 14 25.50 -9.78 -6.81
C VAL A 14 24.18 -10.13 -6.10
N VAL A 15 24.06 -11.34 -5.55
CA VAL A 15 22.85 -11.76 -4.83
C VAL A 15 22.57 -10.87 -3.63
N VAL A 16 23.59 -10.55 -2.83
CA VAL A 16 23.45 -9.66 -1.67
C VAL A 16 23.04 -8.26 -2.10
N LEU A 17 23.63 -7.73 -3.16
CA LEU A 17 23.31 -6.39 -3.67
C LEU A 17 21.86 -6.30 -4.15
N VAL A 18 21.37 -7.32 -4.86
CA VAL A 18 19.97 -7.42 -5.29
C VAL A 18 19.02 -7.48 -4.08
N LEU A 19 19.35 -8.27 -3.05
CA LEU A 19 18.53 -8.36 -1.84
C LEU A 19 18.44 -7.01 -1.11
N VAL A 20 19.55 -6.29 -0.97
CA VAL A 20 19.57 -4.97 -0.34
C VAL A 20 18.73 -3.98 -1.15
N TYR A 21 18.88 -3.96 -2.47
CA TYR A 21 18.09 -3.08 -3.34
C TYR A 21 16.58 -3.33 -3.22
N LEU A 22 16.16 -4.60 -3.20
CA LEU A 22 14.76 -4.97 -3.04
C LEU A 22 14.20 -4.67 -1.63
N SER A 23 15.08 -4.59 -0.63
CA SER A 23 14.68 -4.33 0.76
C SER A 23 14.32 -2.87 1.00
N VAL A 24 14.94 -1.94 0.27
CA VAL A 24 14.76 -0.51 0.52
C VAL A 24 13.61 0.03 -0.32
N ARG A 25 12.58 0.56 0.33
CA ARG A 25 11.46 1.24 -0.34
C ARG A 25 11.29 2.64 0.22
N VAL A 26 11.12 3.61 -0.67
CA VAL A 26 10.77 4.98 -0.30
C VAL A 26 9.24 5.11 -0.35
N VAL A 27 8.66 5.63 0.72
CA VAL A 27 7.22 5.87 0.86
C VAL A 27 6.99 7.38 0.98
N ASN A 28 6.01 7.90 0.24
CA ASN A 28 5.66 9.32 0.28
C ASN A 28 4.94 9.67 1.58
N GLU A 29 4.93 10.96 1.95
CA GLU A 29 4.31 11.45 3.19
C GLU A 29 2.81 11.17 3.33
N TYR A 30 2.11 11.25 2.19
CA TYR A 30 0.69 11.02 2.07
C TYR A 30 0.31 9.55 1.94
N ASP A 31 1.30 8.66 1.77
CA ASP A 31 1.08 7.23 1.72
C ASP A 31 1.40 6.59 3.09
N ARG A 32 0.73 5.48 3.38
CA ARG A 32 1.11 4.55 4.45
C ARG A 32 1.34 3.18 3.89
N LEU A 33 2.31 2.47 4.47
CA LEU A 33 2.65 1.13 4.05
C LEU A 33 2.15 0.13 5.09
N VAL A 34 1.18 -0.69 4.71
CA VAL A 34 0.71 -1.82 5.53
C VAL A 34 1.48 -3.04 5.07
N VAL A 35 2.33 -3.58 5.93
CA VAL A 35 3.17 -4.74 5.58
C VAL A 35 2.56 -6.03 6.09
N PHE A 36 2.35 -6.99 5.20
CA PHE A 36 1.95 -8.35 5.56
C PHE A 36 3.19 -9.24 5.62
N ARG A 37 3.48 -9.78 6.80
CA ARG A 37 4.54 -10.74 7.03
C ARG A 37 3.93 -12.13 7.21
N PHE A 38 4.22 -13.06 6.30
CA PHE A 38 3.60 -14.40 6.28
C PHE A 38 2.06 -14.38 6.35
N GLY A 39 1.42 -13.42 5.68
CA GLY A 39 -0.03 -13.29 5.66
C GLY A 39 -0.66 -12.70 6.93
N ARG A 40 0.15 -12.25 7.91
CA ARG A 40 -0.31 -11.51 9.08
C ARG A 40 0.23 -10.08 9.06
N SER A 41 -0.60 -9.13 9.43
CA SER A 41 -0.22 -7.74 9.68
C SER A 41 -0.60 -7.40 11.12
N ASN A 42 0.28 -6.67 11.81
CA ASN A 42 0.06 -6.14 13.15
C ASN A 42 0.24 -4.61 13.11
N LEU A 43 -0.18 -3.90 14.17
CA LEU A 43 -0.03 -2.44 14.27
C LEU A 43 1.43 -1.98 14.07
N SER A 44 2.40 -2.76 14.55
CA SER A 44 3.84 -2.50 14.37
C SER A 44 4.35 -2.64 12.93
N LEU A 45 3.56 -3.24 12.04
CA LEU A 45 3.86 -3.42 10.61
C LEU A 45 3.25 -2.33 9.73
N VAL A 46 2.54 -1.35 10.32
CA VAL A 46 2.20 -0.10 9.63
C VAL A 46 3.43 0.78 9.67
N LYS A 47 4.00 1.05 8.50
CA LYS A 47 5.18 1.89 8.36
C LYS A 47 4.80 3.26 7.86
N GLY A 48 5.34 4.26 8.54
CA GLY A 48 5.22 5.67 8.20
C GLY A 48 5.99 6.03 6.92
N PRO A 49 5.98 7.31 6.55
CA PRO A 49 6.62 7.80 5.35
C PRO A 49 8.15 7.81 5.50
N GLY A 50 8.86 7.83 4.37
CA GLY A 50 10.32 7.81 4.32
C GLY A 50 10.89 6.45 3.91
N LEU A 51 12.13 6.19 4.35
CA LEU A 51 12.86 4.96 4.02
C LEU A 51 12.36 3.79 4.87
N VAL A 52 11.77 2.82 4.20
CA VAL A 52 11.20 1.62 4.79
C VAL A 52 11.98 0.40 4.34
N PHE A 53 12.57 -0.30 5.31
CA PHE A 53 13.21 -1.59 5.09
C PHE A 53 12.18 -2.72 5.14
N LEU A 54 12.11 -3.51 4.10
CA LEU A 54 11.26 -4.69 3.96
C LEU A 54 12.16 -5.91 3.80
N ILE A 55 11.73 -7.05 4.34
CA ILE A 55 12.41 -8.32 4.09
C ILE A 55 11.89 -8.83 2.74
N PRO A 56 12.74 -8.84 1.67
CA PRO A 56 12.33 -9.38 0.38
C PRO A 56 11.90 -10.84 0.56
N LEU A 57 10.98 -11.31 -0.28
CA LEU A 57 10.34 -12.63 -0.23
C LEU A 57 9.23 -12.82 0.83
N VAL A 58 9.40 -12.30 2.04
CA VAL A 58 8.46 -12.55 3.16
C VAL A 58 7.43 -11.42 3.31
N ASP A 59 7.89 -10.18 3.20
CA ASP A 59 7.06 -9.00 3.44
C ASP A 59 6.32 -8.61 2.14
N ARG A 60 4.99 -8.53 2.22
CA ARG A 60 4.13 -8.00 1.15
C ARG A 60 3.60 -6.62 1.55
N PRO A 61 4.16 -5.54 1.00
CA PRO A 61 3.71 -4.19 1.31
C PRO A 61 2.47 -3.80 0.48
N VAL A 62 1.45 -3.27 1.14
CA VAL A 62 0.28 -2.63 0.53
C VAL A 62 0.38 -1.13 0.79
N ARG A 63 0.27 -0.32 -0.26
CA ARG A 63 0.24 1.15 -0.15
C ARG A 63 -1.20 1.60 0.04
N VAL A 64 -1.42 2.44 1.04
CA VAL A 64 -2.70 3.04 1.37
C VAL A 64 -2.55 4.54 1.30
N ASP A 65 -3.37 5.18 0.47
CA ASP A 65 -3.41 6.63 0.34
C ASP A 65 -4.23 7.24 1.49
N LEU A 66 -3.67 8.22 2.19
CA LEU A 66 -4.35 8.93 3.28
C LEU A 66 -5.10 10.18 2.82
N ARG A 67 -5.06 10.50 1.53
CA ARG A 67 -5.72 11.68 0.96
C ARG A 67 -7.23 11.50 0.92
N GLU A 68 -7.91 12.64 0.80
CA GLU A 68 -9.35 12.67 0.53
C GLU A 68 -9.61 12.23 -0.91
N GLN A 69 -10.52 11.28 -1.07
CA GLN A 69 -10.99 10.76 -2.33
C GLN A 69 -12.50 10.97 -2.41
N PHE A 70 -13.01 11.10 -3.62
CA PHE A 70 -14.45 11.22 -3.86
C PHE A 70 -14.97 9.98 -4.59
N ILE A 71 -16.17 9.57 -4.24
CA ILE A 71 -16.94 8.58 -5.00
C ILE A 71 -18.16 9.29 -5.55
N GLU A 72 -18.36 9.14 -6.86
CA GLU A 72 -19.54 9.62 -7.55
C GLU A 72 -20.66 8.58 -7.43
N VAL A 73 -21.79 9.02 -6.86
CA VAL A 73 -23.00 8.20 -6.80
C VAL A 73 -23.79 8.46 -8.07
N PRO A 74 -24.15 7.42 -8.85
CA PRO A 74 -24.89 7.62 -10.08
C PRO A 74 -26.25 8.24 -9.80
N SER A 75 -26.69 9.10 -10.72
CA SER A 75 -27.98 9.81 -10.66
C SER A 75 -29.13 8.84 -10.41
N GLN A 76 -29.93 9.07 -9.37
CA GLN A 76 -31.11 8.27 -9.08
C GLN A 76 -32.37 9.14 -9.09
N THR A 77 -33.34 8.71 -9.90
CA THR A 77 -34.67 9.31 -9.93
C THR A 77 -35.55 8.65 -8.86
N THR A 78 -36.09 9.43 -7.93
CA THR A 78 -36.99 8.94 -6.88
C THR A 78 -38.19 9.86 -6.69
N ILE A 79 -39.25 9.34 -6.07
CA ILE A 79 -40.46 10.11 -5.76
C ILE A 79 -40.40 10.49 -4.28
N THR A 80 -40.52 11.79 -3.99
CA THR A 80 -40.59 12.32 -2.63
C THR A 80 -41.89 11.93 -1.93
N ARG A 81 -41.96 12.10 -0.60
CA ARG A 81 -43.18 11.84 0.18
C ARG A 81 -44.41 12.60 -0.33
N ASP A 82 -44.18 13.75 -0.95
CA ASP A 82 -45.22 14.63 -1.49
C ASP A 82 -45.57 14.33 -2.95
N ASN A 83 -45.20 13.15 -3.46
CA ASN A 83 -45.49 12.68 -4.81
C ASN A 83 -44.87 13.54 -5.93
N ALA A 84 -43.74 14.20 -5.66
CA ALA A 84 -42.97 14.92 -6.67
C ALA A 84 -41.76 14.09 -7.14
N PRO A 85 -41.55 13.91 -8.46
CA PRO A 85 -40.38 13.23 -8.99
C PRO A 85 -39.15 14.15 -8.90
N ILE A 86 -38.05 13.61 -8.38
CA ILE A 86 -36.76 14.31 -8.30
C ILE A 86 -35.66 13.41 -8.85
N ASN A 87 -34.63 14.03 -9.43
CA ASN A 87 -33.38 13.37 -9.81
C ASN A 87 -32.29 13.92 -8.89
N ILE A 88 -31.54 13.03 -8.23
CA ILE A 88 -30.51 13.42 -7.26
C ILE A 88 -29.16 12.81 -7.63
N ASP A 89 -28.14 13.66 -7.58
CA ASP A 89 -26.73 13.33 -7.73
C ASP A 89 -26.00 13.59 -6.41
N PHE A 90 -25.03 12.74 -6.07
CA PHE A 90 -24.24 12.89 -4.84
C PHE A 90 -22.75 12.63 -5.07
N LEU A 91 -21.92 13.36 -4.32
CA LEU A 91 -20.49 13.10 -4.18
C LEU A 91 -20.20 12.79 -2.72
N ILE A 92 -19.57 11.63 -2.48
CA ILE A 92 -19.15 11.21 -1.14
C ILE A 92 -17.65 11.43 -1.02
N TYR A 93 -17.24 12.39 -0.19
CA TYR A 93 -15.86 12.61 0.18
C TYR A 93 -15.49 11.74 1.38
N TRP A 94 -14.41 10.98 1.27
CA TRP A 94 -13.92 10.13 2.33
C TRP A 94 -12.40 10.13 2.35
N ARG A 95 -11.83 9.80 3.50
CA ARG A 95 -10.39 9.58 3.69
C ARG A 95 -10.17 8.45 4.66
N ILE A 96 -9.03 7.78 4.53
CA ILE A 96 -8.65 6.70 5.42
C ILE A 96 -8.04 7.30 6.69
N THR A 97 -8.65 7.02 7.84
CA THR A 97 -8.18 7.45 9.17
C THR A 97 -7.22 6.43 9.78
N ASP A 98 -7.56 5.14 9.70
CA ASP A 98 -6.71 4.03 10.13
C ASP A 98 -6.36 3.14 8.91
N PRO A 99 -5.09 3.15 8.46
CA PRO A 99 -4.66 2.35 7.32
C PRO A 99 -4.67 0.84 7.61
N LEU A 100 -4.55 0.40 8.87
CA LEU A 100 -4.53 -1.03 9.18
C LEU A 100 -5.92 -1.65 8.99
N SER A 101 -6.96 -1.01 9.54
CA SER A 101 -8.35 -1.45 9.41
C SER A 101 -8.91 -1.25 8.00
N SER A 102 -8.26 -0.45 7.16
CA SER A 102 -8.70 -0.28 5.76
C SER A 102 -8.37 -1.50 4.89
N VAL A 103 -7.43 -2.35 5.30
CA VAL A 103 -6.96 -3.49 4.49
C VAL A 103 -7.38 -4.85 5.09
N ILE A 104 -7.64 -4.91 6.40
CA ILE A 104 -8.09 -6.13 7.12
C ILE A 104 -9.59 -6.03 7.39
#